data_AF-A0A558ISU2-F1
#
_entry.id   AF-A0A558ISU2-F1
#
_cell.length_a   1.000
_cell.length_b   1.000
_cell.length_c   1.000
_cell.angle_alpha   90.00
_cell.angle_beta   90.00
_cell.angle_gamma   90.00
#
_symmetry.space_group_name_H-M   'P 1'
#
loop_
_entity.id
_entity.type
_entity.pdbx_description
1 polymer ?
#
loop_
_entity_poly.entity_id
_entity_poly.type
_entity_poly.pdbx_seq_one_letter_code
_entity_poly.pdbx_strand_id
1 'polypeptide(L)'
;MSAAAALRAEAYRLEDYAAELARYIDASHHHWVALAISGAAADAARGTLHSATDALLGPAQQMRVAAHIVSLYAPLMERIEYLRVRALRLAAVPALAEPASAVLGHLDTLADALDWACARQLSALCTPELGEPPTRLEDFSELSLAELHEVQLTMASEEVRSLVAANPDLTVLEASPGRLVVLVDPENIGTHAAQVSTFVGGVGSSEPGSWPTAVERARAIAHATHGPAVAWIGYAAPSSLSRAAHEEPARRGAAELIRFQRALRQRFPGAQHMVIGYSYGSVVAGKAAQHDYVADDVVLVGSPGASVANAAHLHGRVWSARNAEDPIAATTGPRGGIHGPDPSSPAFGANAVPGASGLPGDHGSYWKDPAFLRGLGAIADRY
;
A
#
# COMPACT_ATOMS: atom_id res chain seq x y z
N MET A 1 -2.80 6.03 -35.20
CA MET A 1 -4.08 5.92 -34.47
C MET A 1 -4.18 7.14 -33.57
N SER A 2 -5.32 7.83 -33.50
CA SER A 2 -5.44 9.00 -32.62
C SER A 2 -5.60 8.57 -31.15
N ALA A 3 -5.34 9.46 -30.19
CA ALA A 3 -5.49 9.17 -28.77
C ALA A 3 -6.97 8.86 -28.44
N ALA A 4 -7.91 9.59 -29.04
CA ALA A 4 -9.34 9.31 -28.89
C ALA A 4 -9.72 7.91 -29.42
N ALA A 5 -9.16 7.48 -30.55
CA ALA A 5 -9.40 6.15 -31.09
C ALA A 5 -8.78 5.05 -30.21
N ALA A 6 -7.60 5.30 -29.63
CA ALA A 6 -6.97 4.39 -28.68
C ALA A 6 -7.80 4.23 -27.40
N LEU A 7 -8.30 5.34 -26.83
CA LEU A 7 -9.19 5.31 -25.66
C LEU A 7 -10.46 4.48 -25.93
N ARG A 8 -11.10 4.65 -27.09
CA ARG A 8 -12.27 3.83 -27.46
C ARG A 8 -11.92 2.35 -27.55
N ALA A 9 -10.81 2.01 -28.21
CA ALA A 9 -10.39 0.64 -28.37
C ALA A 9 -10.10 -0.02 -27.01
N GLU A 10 -9.45 0.70 -26.09
CA GLU A 10 -9.18 0.19 -24.74
C GLU A 10 -10.46 0.09 -23.89
N ALA A 11 -11.39 1.04 -24.00
CA ALA A 11 -12.70 0.93 -23.33
C ALA A 11 -13.45 -0.33 -23.78
N TYR A 12 -13.53 -0.58 -25.10
CA TYR A 12 -14.15 -1.79 -25.63
C TYR A 12 -13.44 -3.06 -25.17
N ARG A 13 -12.10 -3.05 -25.13
CA ARG A 13 -11.32 -4.21 -24.69
C ARG A 13 -11.57 -4.52 -23.22
N LEU A 14 -11.60 -3.50 -22.36
CA LEU A 14 -11.90 -3.66 -20.93
C LEU A 14 -13.32 -4.19 -20.70
N GLU A 15 -14.28 -3.73 -21.48
CA GLU A 15 -15.67 -4.19 -21.39
C GLU A 15 -15.83 -5.64 -21.85
N ASP A 16 -15.13 -6.02 -22.92
CA ASP A 16 -15.09 -7.41 -23.42
C ASP A 16 -14.44 -8.35 -22.41
N TYR A 17 -13.28 -7.97 -21.83
CA TYR A 17 -12.63 -8.75 -20.77
C TYR A 17 -13.52 -8.88 -19.53
N ALA A 18 -14.24 -7.83 -19.14
CA ALA A 18 -15.17 -7.92 -18.03
C ALA A 18 -16.33 -8.89 -18.31
N ALA A 19 -16.85 -8.90 -19.55
CA ALA A 19 -17.90 -9.81 -19.98
C ALA A 19 -17.42 -11.26 -20.09
N GLU A 20 -16.20 -11.48 -20.56
CA GLU A 20 -15.55 -12.79 -20.57
C GLU A 20 -15.37 -13.32 -19.14
N LEU A 21 -14.84 -12.50 -18.24
CA LEU A 21 -14.66 -12.87 -16.84
C LEU A 21 -15.99 -13.16 -16.14
N ALA A 22 -17.04 -12.38 -16.40
CA ALA A 22 -18.38 -12.64 -15.88
C ALA A 22 -18.95 -13.98 -16.36
N ARG A 23 -18.77 -14.31 -17.65
CA ARG A 23 -19.16 -15.61 -18.21
C ARG A 23 -18.38 -16.76 -17.59
N TYR A 24 -17.08 -16.57 -17.34
CA TYR A 24 -16.25 -17.55 -16.66
C TYR A 24 -16.76 -17.83 -15.24
N ILE A 25 -17.04 -16.78 -14.45
CA ILE A 25 -17.56 -16.90 -13.08
C ILE A 25 -18.87 -17.70 -13.05
N ASP A 26 -19.82 -17.33 -13.91
CA ASP A 26 -21.13 -17.98 -14.00
C ASP A 26 -21.00 -19.45 -14.41
N ALA A 27 -20.18 -19.73 -15.43
CA ALA A 27 -19.89 -21.10 -15.86
C ALA A 27 -19.22 -21.91 -14.75
N SER A 28 -18.24 -21.35 -14.04
CA SER A 28 -17.57 -22.02 -12.92
C SER A 28 -18.55 -22.40 -11.82
N HIS A 29 -19.46 -21.51 -11.43
CA HIS A 29 -20.49 -21.80 -10.42
C HIS A 29 -21.39 -22.96 -10.85
N HIS A 30 -21.82 -22.98 -12.11
CA HIS A 30 -22.58 -24.10 -12.66
C HIS A 30 -21.80 -25.43 -12.60
N HIS A 31 -20.52 -25.44 -12.96
CA HIS A 31 -19.69 -26.64 -12.91
C HIS A 31 -19.48 -27.16 -11.47
N TRP A 32 -19.25 -26.26 -10.51
CA TRP A 32 -19.02 -26.65 -9.11
C TRP A 32 -20.23 -27.31 -8.47
N VAL A 33 -21.44 -26.81 -8.77
CA VAL A 33 -22.70 -27.43 -8.32
C VAL A 33 -22.92 -28.79 -8.99
N ALA A 34 -22.50 -28.96 -10.24
CA ALA A 34 -22.66 -30.20 -11.00
C ALA A 34 -21.66 -31.32 -10.64
N LEU A 35 -20.67 -31.06 -9.79
CA LEU A 35 -19.71 -32.08 -9.37
C LEU A 35 -20.41 -33.18 -8.55
N ALA A 36 -20.33 -34.43 -9.02
CA ALA A 36 -20.91 -35.62 -8.39
C ALA A 36 -20.13 -36.11 -7.16
N ILE A 37 -19.78 -35.19 -6.25
CA ILE A 37 -19.10 -35.44 -4.98
C ILE A 37 -19.99 -34.99 -3.81
N SER A 38 -19.99 -35.74 -2.70
CA SER A 38 -20.87 -35.53 -1.56
C SER A 38 -20.16 -35.69 -0.21
N GLY A 39 -20.75 -35.13 0.85
CA GLY A 39 -20.21 -35.13 2.21
C GLY A 39 -19.52 -33.81 2.58
N ALA A 40 -19.27 -33.63 3.88
CA ALA A 40 -18.80 -32.35 4.44
C ALA A 40 -17.51 -31.81 3.81
N ALA A 41 -16.57 -32.70 3.42
CA ALA A 41 -15.35 -32.28 2.74
C ALA A 41 -15.61 -31.76 1.32
N ALA A 42 -16.55 -32.37 0.60
CA ALA A 42 -16.97 -31.92 -0.73
C ALA A 42 -17.70 -30.57 -0.66
N ASP A 43 -18.53 -30.38 0.37
CA ASP A 43 -19.22 -29.11 0.63
C ASP A 43 -18.22 -27.98 0.96
N ALA A 44 -17.23 -28.25 1.80
CA ALA A 44 -16.15 -27.30 2.11
C ALA A 44 -15.30 -26.95 0.86
N ALA A 45 -15.00 -27.94 0.01
CA ALA A 45 -14.29 -27.72 -1.24
C ALA A 45 -15.10 -26.86 -2.21
N ARG A 46 -16.40 -27.13 -2.37
CA ARG A 46 -17.31 -26.28 -3.17
C ARG A 46 -17.37 -24.85 -2.63
N GLY A 47 -17.49 -24.69 -1.31
CA GLY A 47 -17.49 -23.36 -0.67
C GLY A 47 -16.20 -22.59 -0.97
N THR A 48 -15.04 -23.24 -0.85
CA THR A 48 -13.74 -22.63 -1.16
C THR A 48 -13.64 -22.22 -2.64
N LEU A 49 -14.05 -23.09 -3.56
CA LEU A 49 -14.06 -22.79 -5.01
C LEU A 49 -15.03 -21.67 -5.36
N HIS A 50 -16.20 -21.63 -4.72
CA HIS A 50 -17.18 -20.57 -4.89
C HIS A 50 -16.61 -19.24 -4.42
N SER A 51 -16.09 -19.17 -3.18
CA SER A 51 -15.46 -17.96 -2.65
C SER A 51 -14.26 -17.48 -3.48
N ALA A 52 -13.45 -18.41 -4.01
CA ALA A 52 -12.33 -18.08 -4.89
C ALA A 52 -12.80 -17.50 -6.23
N THR A 53 -13.92 -17.98 -6.77
CA THR A 53 -14.51 -17.49 -8.03
C THR A 53 -15.24 -16.16 -7.81
N ASP A 54 -15.97 -16.01 -6.71
CA ASP A 54 -16.63 -14.76 -6.30
C ASP A 54 -15.65 -13.61 -6.10
N ALA A 55 -14.42 -13.89 -5.65
CA ALA A 55 -13.37 -12.88 -5.54
C ALA A 55 -13.05 -12.18 -6.88
N LEU A 56 -13.43 -12.77 -8.02
CA LEU A 56 -13.27 -12.18 -9.36
C LEU A 56 -14.41 -11.21 -9.75
N LEU A 57 -15.54 -11.20 -9.03
CA LEU A 57 -16.65 -10.28 -9.31
C LEU A 57 -16.22 -8.81 -9.14
N GLY A 58 -15.44 -8.52 -8.11
CA GLY A 58 -14.86 -7.19 -7.87
C GLY A 58 -14.04 -6.69 -9.06
N PRO A 59 -12.97 -7.40 -9.47
CA PRO A 59 -12.21 -7.09 -10.68
C PRO A 59 -13.07 -6.91 -11.94
N ALA A 60 -14.04 -7.78 -12.21
CA ALA A 60 -14.92 -7.67 -13.37
C ALA A 60 -15.79 -6.40 -13.34
N GLN A 61 -16.28 -6.01 -12.15
CA GLN A 61 -17.02 -4.76 -12.00
C GLN A 61 -16.11 -3.53 -12.15
N GLN A 62 -14.88 -3.60 -11.65
CA GLN A 62 -13.91 -2.52 -11.86
C GLN A 62 -13.53 -2.35 -13.32
N MET A 63 -13.31 -3.44 -14.07
CA MET A 63 -13.05 -3.35 -15.52
C MET A 63 -14.19 -2.64 -16.25
N ARG A 64 -15.46 -2.91 -15.88
CA ARG A 64 -16.63 -2.19 -16.43
C ARG A 64 -16.61 -0.70 -16.08
N VAL A 65 -16.34 -0.35 -14.82
CA VAL A 65 -16.28 1.07 -14.41
C VAL A 65 -15.08 1.77 -15.07
N ALA A 66 -13.94 1.11 -15.22
CA ALA A 66 -12.77 1.62 -15.93
C ALA A 66 -13.07 1.84 -17.42
N ALA A 67 -13.70 0.88 -18.09
CA ALA A 67 -14.17 1.01 -19.47
C ALA A 67 -15.10 2.22 -19.63
N HIS A 68 -16.03 2.39 -18.68
CA HIS A 68 -16.94 3.53 -18.66
C HIS A 68 -16.18 4.85 -18.53
N ILE A 69 -15.26 4.97 -17.55
CA ILE A 69 -14.41 6.17 -17.37
C ILE A 69 -13.67 6.48 -18.68
N VAL A 70 -12.93 5.52 -19.25
CA VAL A 70 -12.17 5.73 -20.49
C VAL A 70 -13.10 6.16 -21.64
N SER A 71 -14.29 5.59 -21.74
CA SER A 71 -15.28 5.95 -22.76
C SER A 71 -15.78 7.39 -22.64
N LEU A 72 -15.84 7.95 -21.43
CA LEU A 72 -16.28 9.33 -21.18
C LEU A 72 -15.25 10.37 -21.64
N TYR A 73 -13.95 10.02 -21.57
CA TYR A 73 -12.87 10.92 -21.99
C TYR A 73 -12.60 10.89 -23.50
N ALA A 74 -12.92 9.79 -24.19
CA ALA A 74 -12.64 9.67 -25.62
C ALA A 74 -13.30 10.77 -26.50
N PRO A 75 -14.58 11.16 -26.32
CA PRO A 75 -15.19 12.26 -27.09
C PRO A 75 -14.55 13.62 -26.80
N LEU A 76 -14.10 13.86 -25.56
CA LEU A 76 -13.42 15.10 -25.19
C LEU A 76 -12.07 15.20 -25.90
N MET A 77 -11.30 14.11 -25.91
CA MET A 77 -10.03 14.03 -26.62
C MET A 77 -10.23 14.19 -28.15
N GLU A 78 -11.25 13.58 -28.73
CA GLU A 78 -11.58 13.74 -30.15
C GLU A 78 -11.88 15.20 -30.51
N ARG A 79 -12.55 15.94 -29.61
CA ARG A 79 -12.82 17.36 -29.82
C ARG A 79 -11.54 18.18 -29.84
N ILE A 80 -10.59 17.89 -28.97
CA ILE A 80 -9.27 18.55 -28.95
C ILE A 80 -8.51 18.23 -30.23
N GLU A 81 -8.44 16.96 -30.62
CA GLU A 81 -7.80 16.52 -31.86
C GLU A 81 -8.39 17.22 -33.09
N TYR A 82 -9.71 17.33 -33.17
CA TYR A 82 -10.42 18.05 -34.23
C TYR A 82 -10.04 19.54 -34.27
N LEU A 83 -10.01 20.21 -33.12
CA LEU A 83 -9.63 21.62 -33.03
C LEU A 83 -8.15 21.83 -33.37
N ARG A 84 -7.27 20.91 -32.99
CA ARG A 84 -5.84 20.94 -33.29
C ARG A 84 -5.59 20.88 -34.80
N VAL A 85 -6.27 19.98 -35.51
CA VAL A 85 -6.20 19.90 -36.98
C VAL A 85 -6.65 21.21 -37.63
N ARG A 86 -7.70 21.85 -37.10
CA ARG A 86 -8.15 23.17 -37.61
C ARG A 86 -7.13 24.27 -37.32
N ALA A 87 -6.58 24.32 -36.11
CA ALA A 87 -5.58 25.32 -35.73
C ALA A 87 -4.30 25.16 -36.55
N LEU A 88 -3.85 23.93 -36.83
CA LEU A 88 -2.71 23.67 -37.72
C LEU A 88 -2.96 24.19 -39.16
N ARG A 89 -4.18 24.02 -39.69
CA ARG A 89 -4.53 24.57 -41.01
C ARG A 89 -4.52 26.10 -41.03
N LEU A 90 -4.94 26.75 -39.94
CA LEU A 90 -4.89 28.21 -39.80
C LEU A 90 -3.45 28.70 -39.63
N ALA A 91 -2.61 27.96 -38.91
CA ALA A 91 -1.20 28.29 -38.71
C ALA A 91 -0.40 28.31 -40.02
N ALA A 92 -0.86 27.58 -41.04
CA ALA A 92 -0.27 27.60 -42.38
C ALA A 92 -0.53 28.92 -43.15
N VAL A 93 -1.43 29.78 -42.66
CA VAL A 93 -1.69 31.11 -43.22
C VAL A 93 -0.83 32.14 -42.46
N PRO A 94 0.08 32.88 -43.12
CA PRO A 94 1.05 33.75 -42.43
C PRO A 94 0.41 34.78 -41.48
N ALA A 95 -0.72 35.38 -41.87
CA ALA A 95 -1.43 36.36 -41.04
C ALA A 95 -2.08 35.76 -39.77
N LEU A 96 -2.20 34.43 -39.69
CA LEU A 96 -2.86 33.72 -38.59
C LEU A 96 -1.91 32.77 -37.83
N ALA A 97 -0.62 32.75 -38.19
CA ALA A 97 0.37 31.83 -37.62
C ALA A 97 0.49 31.96 -36.09
N GLU A 98 0.76 33.18 -35.61
CA GLU A 98 0.89 33.50 -34.18
C GLU A 98 -0.37 33.17 -33.35
N PRO A 99 -1.58 33.68 -33.70
CA PRO A 99 -2.77 33.34 -32.92
C PRO A 99 -3.13 31.86 -32.98
N ALA A 100 -2.88 31.17 -34.11
CA ALA A 100 -3.11 29.74 -34.21
C ALA A 100 -2.12 28.92 -33.35
N SER A 101 -0.86 29.35 -33.24
CA SER A 101 0.14 28.72 -32.36
C SER A 101 -0.24 28.85 -30.88
N ALA A 102 -0.72 30.02 -30.45
CA ALA A 102 -1.23 30.20 -29.09
C ALA A 102 -2.41 29.25 -28.79
N VAL A 103 -3.34 29.10 -29.74
CA VAL A 103 -4.46 28.15 -29.61
C VAL A 103 -3.96 26.71 -29.54
N LEU A 104 -2.95 26.32 -30.32
CA LEU A 104 -2.35 24.98 -30.24
C LEU A 104 -1.75 24.70 -28.85
N GLY A 105 -1.02 25.66 -28.28
CA GLY A 105 -0.49 25.53 -26.92
C GLY A 105 -1.60 25.32 -25.88
N HIS A 106 -2.70 26.08 -25.96
CA HIS A 106 -3.85 25.87 -25.06
C HIS A 106 -4.52 24.51 -25.25
N LEU A 107 -4.66 24.04 -26.49
CA LEU A 107 -5.23 22.73 -26.79
C LEU A 107 -4.36 21.59 -26.24
N ASP A 108 -3.03 21.70 -26.35
CA ASP A 108 -2.11 20.70 -25.81
C ASP A 108 -2.18 20.68 -24.27
N THR A 109 -2.20 21.84 -23.59
CA THR A 109 -2.38 21.87 -22.12
C THR A 109 -3.72 21.30 -21.66
N LEU A 110 -4.79 21.48 -22.44
CA LEU A 110 -6.09 20.89 -22.13
C LEU A 110 -6.08 19.36 -22.36
N ALA A 111 -5.36 18.88 -23.36
CA ALA A 111 -5.20 17.44 -23.60
C ALA A 111 -4.48 16.77 -22.42
N ASP A 112 -3.39 17.37 -21.94
CA ASP A 112 -2.64 16.88 -20.78
C ASP A 112 -3.50 16.87 -19.52
N ALA A 113 -4.32 17.91 -19.32
CA ALA A 113 -5.24 17.98 -18.18
C ALA A 113 -6.33 16.89 -18.21
N LEU A 114 -6.87 16.58 -19.40
CA LEU A 114 -7.85 15.50 -19.57
C LEU A 114 -7.22 14.12 -19.37
N ASP A 115 -6.01 13.88 -19.89
CA ASP A 115 -5.27 12.64 -19.69
C ASP A 115 -4.99 12.41 -18.20
N TRP A 116 -4.48 13.44 -17.51
CA TRP A 116 -4.25 13.39 -16.07
C TRP A 116 -5.54 13.13 -15.28
N ALA A 117 -6.66 13.77 -15.64
CA ALA A 117 -7.94 13.57 -14.97
C ALA A 117 -8.46 12.13 -15.17
N CYS A 118 -8.35 11.58 -16.38
CA CYS A 118 -8.71 10.20 -16.69
C CYS A 118 -7.86 9.21 -15.87
N ALA A 119 -6.54 9.38 -15.90
CA ALA A 119 -5.60 8.54 -15.16
C ALA A 119 -5.86 8.60 -13.65
N ARG A 120 -6.21 9.77 -13.11
CA ARG A 120 -6.54 9.93 -11.69
C ARG A 120 -7.85 9.24 -11.31
N GLN A 121 -8.88 9.30 -12.15
CA GLN A 121 -10.14 8.58 -11.88
C GLN A 121 -9.96 7.06 -11.95
N LEU A 122 -9.20 6.56 -12.93
CA LEU A 122 -8.84 5.14 -13.01
C LEU A 122 -8.02 4.71 -11.79
N SER A 123 -7.07 5.55 -11.37
CA SER A 123 -6.26 5.27 -10.17
C SER A 123 -7.12 5.23 -8.91
N ALA A 124 -8.07 6.15 -8.74
CA ALA A 124 -8.99 6.16 -7.59
C ALA A 124 -9.89 4.91 -7.55
N LEU A 125 -10.34 4.42 -8.71
CA LEU A 125 -11.09 3.17 -8.81
C LEU A 125 -10.25 1.96 -8.40
N CYS A 126 -9.00 1.89 -8.87
CA CYS A 126 -8.11 0.75 -8.61
C CYS A 126 -7.45 0.81 -7.22
N THR A 127 -7.29 2.01 -6.68
CA THR A 127 -6.58 2.28 -5.43
C THR A 127 -7.38 3.30 -4.62
N PRO A 128 -8.46 2.89 -3.94
CA PRO A 128 -9.29 3.82 -3.19
C PRO A 128 -8.47 4.56 -2.12
N GLU A 129 -8.89 5.77 -1.79
CA GLU A 129 -8.35 6.49 -0.64
C GLU A 129 -8.98 5.99 0.65
N LEU A 130 -8.38 6.34 1.79
CA LEU A 130 -9.13 6.31 3.04
C LEU A 130 -10.36 7.22 2.88
N GLY A 131 -11.42 6.96 3.65
CA GLY A 131 -12.66 7.74 3.63
C GLY A 131 -12.45 9.21 4.03
N GLU A 132 -13.33 9.78 4.86
CA GLU A 132 -13.16 11.16 5.36
C GLU A 132 -11.72 11.46 5.82
N PRO A 133 -11.26 12.74 5.75
CA PRO A 133 -9.91 13.11 6.17
C PRO A 133 -9.60 12.52 7.55
N PRO A 134 -8.53 11.73 7.67
CA PRO A 134 -8.27 10.99 8.89
C PRO A 134 -7.84 11.93 10.00
N THR A 135 -8.21 11.59 11.24
CA THR A 135 -7.59 12.18 12.44
C THR A 135 -6.13 11.76 12.49
N ARG A 136 -5.22 12.70 12.77
CA ARG A 136 -3.78 12.45 12.78
C ARG A 136 -3.20 12.62 14.17
N LEU A 137 -2.11 11.92 14.46
CA LEU A 137 -1.38 12.05 15.73
C LEU A 137 -0.88 13.50 15.97
N GLU A 138 -0.55 14.22 14.90
CA GLU A 138 -0.10 15.62 14.96
C GLU A 138 -1.21 16.60 15.42
N ASP A 139 -2.48 16.26 15.20
CA ASP A 139 -3.63 17.09 15.57
C ASP A 139 -3.83 17.17 17.10
N PHE A 140 -3.21 16.23 17.85
CA PHE A 140 -3.34 16.08 19.30
C PHE A 140 -2.01 16.25 20.02
N SER A 141 -1.06 17.01 19.47
CA SER A 141 0.30 17.18 20.02
C SER A 141 0.37 17.56 21.52
N GLU A 142 -0.63 18.29 22.03
CA GLU A 142 -0.71 18.71 23.45
C GLU A 142 -1.23 17.62 24.40
N LEU A 143 -1.84 16.55 23.89
CA LEU A 143 -2.40 15.48 24.72
C LEU A 143 -1.35 14.41 25.06
N SER A 144 -1.38 13.95 26.31
CA SER A 144 -0.68 12.72 26.70
C SER A 144 -1.22 11.51 25.95
N LEU A 145 -0.45 10.41 25.89
CA LEU A 145 -0.89 9.18 25.23
C LEU A 145 -2.18 8.61 25.82
N ALA A 146 -2.37 8.72 27.13
CA ALA A 146 -3.59 8.27 27.82
C ALA A 146 -4.80 9.14 27.44
N GLU A 147 -4.66 10.47 27.41
CA GLU A 147 -5.74 11.37 27.00
C GLU A 147 -6.10 11.18 25.52
N LEU A 148 -5.09 11.04 24.66
CA LEU A 148 -5.27 10.74 23.24
C LEU A 148 -6.03 9.42 23.05
N HIS A 149 -5.68 8.38 23.80
CA HIS A 149 -6.35 7.09 23.75
C HIS A 149 -7.85 7.22 24.00
N GLU A 150 -8.22 7.90 25.09
CA GLU A 150 -9.63 8.13 25.44
C GLU A 150 -10.35 8.92 24.35
N VAL A 151 -9.75 10.00 23.85
CA VAL A 151 -10.32 10.81 22.76
C VAL A 151 -10.56 9.95 21.51
N GLN A 152 -9.57 9.16 21.09
CA GLN A 152 -9.71 8.30 19.92
C GLN A 152 -10.80 7.23 20.11
N LEU A 153 -10.91 6.64 21.30
CA LEU A 153 -11.95 5.65 21.60
C LEU A 153 -13.37 6.21 21.53
N THR A 154 -13.58 7.50 21.84
CA THR A 154 -14.90 8.13 21.70
C THR A 154 -15.36 8.24 20.24
N MET A 155 -14.42 8.35 19.31
CA MET A 155 -14.68 8.48 17.86
C MET A 155 -14.52 7.14 17.11
N ALA A 156 -14.00 6.12 17.79
CA ALA A 156 -13.65 4.84 17.21
C ALA A 156 -14.88 3.98 16.88
N SER A 157 -14.76 3.16 15.83
CA SER A 157 -15.77 2.18 15.48
C SER A 157 -15.92 1.09 16.56
N GLU A 158 -16.99 0.29 16.48
CA GLU A 158 -17.20 -0.82 17.43
C GLU A 158 -16.12 -1.90 17.30
N GLU A 159 -15.59 -2.11 16.10
CA GLU A 159 -14.50 -3.05 15.81
C GLU A 159 -13.21 -2.63 16.53
N VAL A 160 -12.85 -1.34 16.47
CA VAL A 160 -11.68 -0.80 17.17
C VAL A 160 -11.86 -0.93 18.69
N ARG A 161 -13.03 -0.55 19.21
CA ARG A 161 -13.32 -0.64 20.66
C ARG A 161 -13.26 -2.09 21.16
N SER A 162 -13.76 -3.04 20.38
CA SER A 162 -13.70 -4.47 20.70
C SER A 162 -12.27 -5.01 20.69
N LEU A 163 -11.47 -4.60 19.69
CA LEU A 163 -10.05 -4.99 19.59
C LEU A 163 -9.26 -4.47 20.79
N VAL A 164 -9.44 -3.20 21.16
CA VAL A 164 -8.77 -2.59 22.31
C VAL A 164 -9.22 -3.22 23.63
N ALA A 165 -10.52 -3.46 23.82
CA ALA A 165 -11.02 -4.11 25.04
C ALA A 165 -10.43 -5.51 25.26
N ALA A 166 -10.09 -6.22 24.17
CA ALA A 166 -9.44 -7.53 24.23
C ALA A 166 -7.91 -7.44 24.43
N ASN A 167 -7.28 -6.27 24.27
CA ASN A 167 -5.84 -6.08 24.29
C ASN A 167 -5.48 -4.82 25.12
N PRO A 168 -5.33 -4.96 26.45
CA PRO A 168 -5.11 -3.84 27.36
C PRO A 168 -3.73 -3.18 27.22
N ASP A 169 -2.82 -3.79 26.46
CA ASP A 169 -1.49 -3.27 26.12
C ASP A 169 -1.51 -2.29 24.93
N LEU A 170 -2.70 -1.96 24.40
CA LEU A 170 -2.87 -1.05 23.27
C LEU A 170 -3.20 0.38 23.70
N THR A 171 -2.49 1.33 23.10
CA THR A 171 -2.87 2.75 23.08
C THR A 171 -3.23 3.15 21.66
N VAL A 172 -4.47 3.58 21.44
CA VAL A 172 -4.94 4.10 20.14
C VAL A 172 -4.35 5.48 19.87
N LEU A 173 -3.60 5.60 18.78
CA LEU A 173 -2.98 6.85 18.33
C LEU A 173 -3.82 7.55 17.27
N GLU A 174 -4.36 6.78 16.31
CA GLU A 174 -5.24 7.26 15.24
C GLU A 174 -6.33 6.23 14.96
N ALA A 175 -7.59 6.67 14.86
CA ALA A 175 -8.71 5.82 14.47
C ALA A 175 -9.68 6.58 13.56
N SER A 176 -9.93 6.03 12.38
CA SER A 176 -11.01 6.45 11.48
C SER A 176 -11.40 5.28 10.57
N PRO A 177 -12.51 5.34 9.81
CA PRO A 177 -12.88 4.23 8.93
C PRO A 177 -11.73 3.81 7.98
N GLY A 178 -11.29 2.55 8.08
CA GLY A 178 -10.18 2.00 7.30
C GLY A 178 -8.77 2.37 7.80
N ARG A 179 -8.66 3.12 8.90
CA ARG A 179 -7.39 3.51 9.54
C ARG A 179 -7.39 3.09 11.01
N LEU A 180 -6.30 2.43 11.41
CA LEU A 180 -6.03 2.14 12.81
C LEU A 180 -4.53 2.23 13.07
N VAL A 181 -4.13 3.13 13.95
CA VAL A 181 -2.74 3.20 14.41
C VAL A 181 -2.75 3.00 15.91
N VAL A 182 -2.13 1.93 16.37
CA VAL A 182 -2.04 1.58 17.80
C VAL A 182 -0.59 1.39 18.20
N LEU A 183 -0.24 1.95 19.35
CA LEU A 183 1.00 1.64 20.05
C LEU A 183 0.77 0.40 20.91
N VAL A 184 1.62 -0.60 20.76
CA VAL A 184 1.68 -1.82 21.56
C VAL A 184 2.84 -1.68 22.54
N ASP A 185 2.52 -1.68 23.84
CA ASP A 185 3.52 -1.51 24.91
C ASP A 185 3.28 -2.53 26.05
N PRO A 186 3.65 -3.80 25.83
CA PRO A 186 3.35 -4.88 26.77
C PRO A 186 4.12 -4.75 28.10
N GLU A 187 5.22 -4.00 28.11
CA GLU A 187 6.04 -3.76 29.30
C GLU A 187 5.74 -2.40 29.97
N ASN A 188 4.82 -1.61 29.40
CA ASN A 188 4.41 -0.28 29.88
C ASN A 188 5.61 0.67 30.08
N ILE A 189 6.52 0.70 29.10
CA ILE A 189 7.75 1.50 29.09
C ILE A 189 7.40 2.99 28.87
N GLY A 190 6.39 3.24 28.04
CA GLY A 190 5.94 4.58 27.68
C GLY A 190 6.96 5.36 26.84
N THR A 191 6.88 6.70 26.90
CA THR A 191 7.66 7.62 26.05
C THR A 191 9.14 7.74 26.41
N HIS A 192 9.58 7.08 27.48
CA HIS A 192 10.99 7.04 27.90
C HIS A 192 11.76 5.86 27.29
N ALA A 193 11.13 5.10 26.39
CA ALA A 193 11.77 3.97 25.72
C ALA A 193 13.04 4.42 24.96
N ALA A 194 14.08 3.59 25.03
CA ALA A 194 15.30 3.80 24.25
C ALA A 194 15.06 3.61 22.74
N GLN A 195 14.02 2.87 22.37
CA GLN A 195 13.65 2.60 20.99
C GLN A 195 12.12 2.53 20.84
N VAL A 196 11.63 2.91 19.66
CA VAL A 196 10.25 2.71 19.23
C VAL A 196 10.23 2.19 17.80
N SER A 197 9.46 1.12 17.58
CA SER A 197 9.28 0.53 16.25
C SER A 197 7.96 0.95 15.62
N THR A 198 7.91 1.02 14.29
CA THR A 198 6.68 1.19 13.52
C THR A 198 6.59 0.10 12.46
N PHE A 199 5.61 -0.79 12.62
CA PHE A 199 5.32 -1.89 11.70
C PHE A 199 4.33 -1.44 10.63
N VAL A 200 4.72 -1.53 9.36
CA VAL A 200 3.91 -1.17 8.19
C VAL A 200 3.53 -2.44 7.43
N GLY A 201 2.24 -2.75 7.43
CA GLY A 201 1.67 -3.90 6.74
C GLY A 201 1.62 -3.74 5.21
N GLY A 202 1.52 -4.89 4.54
CA GLY A 202 1.39 -4.97 3.08
C GLY A 202 -0.05 -5.13 2.60
N VAL A 203 -0.23 -5.89 1.51
CA VAL A 203 -1.54 -6.13 0.89
C VAL A 203 -2.58 -6.60 1.91
N GLY A 204 -3.76 -5.97 1.88
CA GLY A 204 -4.89 -6.26 2.76
C GLY A 204 -4.74 -5.77 4.19
N SER A 205 -3.65 -5.09 4.57
CA SER A 205 -3.42 -4.68 5.97
C SER A 205 -4.38 -3.61 6.48
N SER A 206 -5.10 -2.92 5.60
CA SER A 206 -6.15 -1.96 5.97
C SER A 206 -7.50 -2.60 6.24
N GLU A 207 -7.69 -3.88 5.91
CA GLU A 207 -8.94 -4.60 6.16
C GLU A 207 -9.07 -4.92 7.66
N PRO A 208 -10.22 -4.65 8.31
CA PRO A 208 -10.40 -4.87 9.75
C PRO A 208 -10.07 -6.29 10.24
N GLY A 209 -10.35 -7.30 9.41
CA GLY A 209 -10.01 -8.71 9.73
C GLY A 209 -8.50 -8.99 9.86
N SER A 210 -7.64 -8.09 9.36
CA SER A 210 -6.18 -8.22 9.46
C SER A 210 -5.57 -7.56 10.70
N TRP A 211 -6.32 -6.66 11.36
CA TRP A 211 -5.80 -5.82 12.45
C TRP A 211 -5.30 -6.63 13.66
N PRO A 212 -5.98 -7.70 14.13
CA PRO A 212 -5.45 -8.52 15.21
C PRO A 212 -4.07 -9.11 14.88
N THR A 213 -3.87 -9.55 13.62
CA THR A 213 -2.56 -10.07 13.19
C THR A 213 -1.49 -8.99 13.16
N ALA A 214 -1.84 -7.76 12.76
CA ALA A 214 -0.90 -6.64 12.80
C ALA A 214 -0.49 -6.29 14.25
N VAL A 215 -1.45 -6.33 15.18
CA VAL A 215 -1.20 -6.16 16.62
C VAL A 215 -0.28 -7.25 17.15
N GLU A 216 -0.54 -8.53 16.87
CA GLU A 216 0.35 -9.62 17.32
C GLU A 216 1.78 -9.48 16.76
N ARG A 217 1.92 -9.02 15.52
CA ARG A 217 3.25 -8.75 14.93
C ARG A 217 3.95 -7.60 15.61
N ALA A 218 3.24 -6.50 15.88
CA ALA A 218 3.78 -5.39 16.64
C ALA A 218 4.16 -5.82 18.06
N ARG A 219 3.35 -6.65 18.73
CA ARG A 219 3.69 -7.22 20.05
C ARG A 219 4.96 -8.08 20.00
N ALA A 220 5.11 -8.93 18.98
CA ALA A 220 6.32 -9.72 18.79
C ALA A 220 7.56 -8.83 18.57
N ILE A 221 7.42 -7.74 17.80
CA ILE A 221 8.47 -6.73 17.62
C ILE A 221 8.78 -6.03 18.95
N ALA A 222 7.77 -5.63 19.72
CA ALA A 222 7.95 -4.93 20.98
C ALA A 222 8.78 -5.77 21.97
N HIS A 223 8.42 -7.05 22.14
CA HIS A 223 9.20 -7.98 22.95
C HIS A 223 10.62 -8.22 22.43
N ALA A 224 10.78 -8.31 21.10
CA ALA A 224 12.09 -8.56 20.50
C ALA A 224 13.05 -7.38 20.61
N THR A 225 12.51 -6.17 20.71
CA THR A 225 13.29 -4.92 20.69
C THR A 225 13.33 -4.20 22.03
N HIS A 226 12.66 -4.75 23.06
CA HIS A 226 12.58 -4.17 24.40
C HIS A 226 12.07 -2.71 24.40
N GLY A 227 11.13 -2.42 23.51
CA GLY A 227 10.53 -1.09 23.38
C GLY A 227 9.13 -1.14 22.74
N PRO A 228 8.35 -0.05 22.83
CA PRO A 228 7.02 0.01 22.23
C PRO A 228 7.06 -0.17 20.70
N ALA A 229 6.04 -0.81 20.16
CA ALA A 229 5.90 -0.99 18.72
C ALA A 229 4.53 -0.53 18.22
N VAL A 230 4.50 0.29 17.18
CA VAL A 230 3.29 0.74 16.53
C VAL A 230 2.86 -0.28 15.49
N ALA A 231 1.63 -0.79 15.57
CA ALA A 231 0.97 -1.39 14.41
C ALA A 231 0.34 -0.25 13.58
N TRP A 232 0.98 0.08 12.45
CA TRP A 232 0.60 1.25 11.66
C TRP A 232 -0.24 0.87 10.45
N ILE A 233 -1.55 1.17 10.54
CA ILE A 233 -2.53 0.97 9.48
C ILE A 233 -3.06 2.35 9.08
N GLY A 234 -2.14 3.20 8.62
CA GLY A 234 -2.39 4.62 8.32
C GLY A 234 -2.77 4.91 6.88
N TYR A 235 -2.89 3.91 6.02
CA TYR A 235 -3.18 4.09 4.59
C TYR A 235 -4.10 2.97 4.07
N ALA A 236 -4.80 3.26 2.97
CA ALA A 236 -5.56 2.25 2.23
C ALA A 236 -4.58 1.33 1.49
N ALA A 237 -4.27 0.19 2.10
CA ALA A 237 -3.40 -0.81 1.50
C ALA A 237 -4.09 -1.43 0.27
N PRO A 238 -3.32 -1.86 -0.75
CA PRO A 238 -3.91 -2.60 -1.86
C PRO A 238 -4.67 -3.83 -1.33
N SER A 239 -5.91 -4.02 -1.77
CA SER A 239 -6.72 -5.17 -1.33
C SER A 239 -6.36 -6.49 -2.01
N SER A 240 -5.51 -6.46 -3.04
CA SER A 240 -5.04 -7.64 -3.77
C SER A 240 -3.62 -7.47 -4.29
N LEU A 241 -2.97 -8.59 -4.63
CA LEU A 241 -1.63 -8.60 -5.25
C LEU A 241 -1.61 -7.89 -6.60
N SER A 242 -2.68 -8.01 -7.40
CA SER A 242 -2.78 -7.31 -8.69
C SER A 242 -2.78 -5.80 -8.51
N ARG A 243 -3.50 -5.28 -7.51
CA ARG A 243 -3.50 -3.86 -7.17
C ARG A 243 -2.17 -3.40 -6.55
N ALA A 244 -1.46 -4.31 -5.90
CA ALA A 244 -0.14 -4.05 -5.35
C ALA A 244 0.92 -3.81 -6.43
N ALA A 245 0.62 -4.00 -7.71
CA ALA A 245 1.47 -3.53 -8.81
C ALA A 245 1.55 -1.99 -8.88
N HIS A 246 0.50 -1.30 -8.41
CA HIS A 246 0.45 0.16 -8.48
C HIS A 246 1.30 0.80 -7.38
N GLU A 247 1.95 1.90 -7.72
CA GLU A 247 2.83 2.67 -6.84
C GLU A 247 2.06 3.73 -6.02
N GLU A 248 0.86 4.10 -6.47
CA GLU A 248 0.06 5.19 -5.91
C GLU A 248 -0.39 4.98 -4.44
N PRO A 249 -0.84 3.78 -4.02
CA PRO A 249 -1.11 3.52 -2.60
C PRO A 249 0.13 3.72 -1.74
N ALA A 250 1.30 3.26 -2.21
CA ALA A 250 2.56 3.45 -1.51
C ALA A 250 2.98 4.93 -1.46
N ARG A 251 2.73 5.70 -2.53
CA ARG A 251 2.99 7.16 -2.56
C ARG A 251 2.15 7.89 -1.51
N ARG A 252 0.85 7.61 -1.44
CA ARG A 252 -0.04 8.20 -0.43
C ARG A 252 0.29 7.73 0.99
N GLY A 253 0.51 6.42 1.15
CA GLY A 253 0.92 5.84 2.43
C GLY A 253 2.24 6.44 2.95
N ALA A 254 3.21 6.69 2.07
CA ALA A 254 4.47 7.31 2.45
C ALA A 254 4.29 8.74 2.97
N ALA A 255 3.42 9.53 2.34
CA ALA A 255 3.11 10.88 2.82
C ALA A 255 2.49 10.86 4.23
N GLU A 256 1.58 9.93 4.50
CA GLU A 256 0.99 9.77 5.83
C GLU A 256 1.99 9.22 6.85
N LEU A 257 2.84 8.26 6.45
CA LEU A 257 3.89 7.71 7.30
C LEU A 257 4.93 8.77 7.69
N ILE A 258 5.32 9.66 6.77
CA ILE A 258 6.23 10.78 7.07
C ILE A 258 5.63 11.71 8.14
N ARG A 259 4.35 12.07 8.01
CA ARG A 259 3.65 12.91 9.02
C ARG A 259 3.59 12.20 10.36
N PHE A 260 3.16 10.94 10.34
CA PHE A 260 3.07 10.12 11.54
C PHE A 260 4.41 10.00 12.26
N GLN A 261 5.49 9.66 11.55
CA GLN A 261 6.82 9.51 12.14
C GLN A 261 7.35 10.82 12.73
N ARG A 262 7.03 11.97 12.13
CA ARG A 262 7.37 13.28 12.71
C ARG A 262 6.65 13.49 14.04
N ALA A 263 5.36 13.21 14.11
CA ALA A 263 4.56 13.33 15.32
C ALA A 263 4.97 12.31 16.40
N LEU A 264 5.32 11.10 15.99
CA LEU A 264 5.85 10.06 16.87
C LEU A 264 7.20 10.48 17.46
N ARG A 265 8.10 11.03 16.66
CA ARG A 265 9.40 11.53 17.13
C ARG A 265 9.29 12.67 18.12
N GLN A 266 8.27 13.52 18.02
CA GLN A 266 8.00 14.55 19.04
C GLN A 266 7.60 13.93 20.39
N ARG A 267 6.91 12.79 20.38
CA ARG A 267 6.50 12.06 21.59
C ARG A 267 7.60 11.17 22.17
N PHE A 268 8.49 10.67 21.32
CA PHE A 268 9.63 9.83 21.67
C PHE A 268 10.94 10.49 21.22
N PRO A 269 11.30 11.68 21.76
CA PRO A 269 12.43 12.47 21.24
C PRO A 269 13.80 11.85 21.53
N GLY A 270 13.91 11.04 22.57
CA GLY A 270 15.14 10.33 22.95
C GLY A 270 15.25 8.91 22.41
N ALA A 271 14.20 8.39 21.76
CA ALA A 271 14.18 7.02 21.26
C ALA A 271 14.88 6.93 19.89
N GLN A 272 15.50 5.79 19.61
CA GLN A 272 15.80 5.34 18.24
C GLN A 272 14.50 4.93 17.54
N HIS A 273 14.25 5.42 16.32
CA HIS A 273 13.04 5.09 15.56
C HIS A 273 13.36 4.05 14.50
N MET A 274 12.68 2.92 14.55
CA MET A 274 12.79 1.86 13.54
C MET A 274 11.48 1.76 12.74
N VAL A 275 11.56 1.78 11.42
CA VAL A 275 10.41 1.50 10.54
C VAL A 275 10.61 0.13 9.89
N ILE A 276 9.64 -0.76 10.07
CA ILE A 276 9.65 -2.13 9.55
C ILE A 276 8.56 -2.24 8.50
N GLY A 277 8.96 -2.21 7.24
CA GLY A 277 8.05 -2.37 6.10
C GLY A 277 8.00 -3.83 5.66
N TYR A 278 6.83 -4.45 5.73
CA TYR A 278 6.62 -5.85 5.34
C TYR A 278 5.82 -5.96 4.05
N SER A 279 6.29 -6.81 3.12
CA SER A 279 5.62 -7.01 1.83
C SER A 279 5.44 -5.66 1.11
N TYR A 280 4.24 -5.34 0.61
CA TYR A 280 3.97 -4.02 0.02
C TYR A 280 4.24 -2.83 0.98
N GLY A 281 4.19 -3.03 2.30
CA GLY A 281 4.56 -2.02 3.30
C GLY A 281 6.03 -1.59 3.22
N SER A 282 6.91 -2.43 2.65
CA SER A 282 8.30 -2.05 2.34
C SER A 282 8.41 -0.99 1.24
N VAL A 283 7.45 -0.95 0.31
CA VAL A 283 7.37 0.08 -0.74
C VAL A 283 6.97 1.41 -0.11
N VAL A 284 6.01 1.39 0.82
CA VAL A 284 5.58 2.56 1.62
C VAL A 284 6.75 3.08 2.45
N ALA A 285 7.42 2.20 3.19
CA ALA A 285 8.56 2.55 4.03
C ALA A 285 9.74 3.09 3.20
N GLY A 286 10.07 2.45 2.08
CA GLY A 286 11.14 2.90 1.17
C GLY A 286 10.86 4.27 0.56
N LYS A 287 9.61 4.56 0.17
CA LYS A 287 9.20 5.89 -0.27
C LYS A 287 9.29 6.94 0.83
N ALA A 288 8.83 6.61 2.04
CA ALA A 288 8.93 7.51 3.17
C ALA A 288 10.40 7.83 3.48
N ALA A 289 11.24 6.80 3.56
CA ALA A 289 12.67 6.91 3.87
C ALA A 289 13.52 7.65 2.84
N GLN A 290 12.98 8.07 1.69
CA GLN A 290 13.62 9.07 0.82
C GLN A 290 13.62 10.49 1.42
N HIS A 291 12.96 10.69 2.57
CA HIS A 291 12.95 11.93 3.32
C HIS A 291 13.69 11.76 4.65
N ASP A 292 14.37 12.82 5.08
CA ASP A 292 15.06 12.86 6.36
C ASP A 292 14.11 12.66 7.56
N TYR A 293 14.67 12.16 8.67
CA TYR A 293 14.02 12.01 9.99
C TYR A 293 12.82 11.05 10.07
N VAL A 294 12.54 10.27 9.02
CA VAL A 294 11.51 9.22 9.04
C VAL A 294 11.86 8.09 10.00
N ALA A 295 13.11 7.61 9.97
CA ALA A 295 13.59 6.55 10.84
C ALA A 295 15.13 6.59 10.93
N ASP A 296 15.66 6.07 12.02
CA ASP A 296 17.09 5.82 12.19
C ASP A 296 17.47 4.46 11.55
N ASP A 297 16.53 3.52 11.56
CA ASP A 297 16.63 2.20 10.91
C ASP A 297 15.38 1.90 10.07
N VAL A 298 15.60 1.40 8.86
CA VAL A 298 14.55 0.97 7.93
C VAL A 298 14.76 -0.50 7.63
N VAL A 299 13.82 -1.36 8.04
CA VAL A 299 13.88 -2.81 7.84
C VAL A 299 12.87 -3.22 6.76
N LEU A 300 13.36 -3.77 5.67
CA LEU A 300 12.57 -4.21 4.50
C LEU A 300 12.42 -5.73 4.52
N VAL A 301 11.23 -6.22 4.86
CA VAL A 301 10.97 -7.65 5.12
C VAL A 301 10.10 -8.24 4.01
N GLY A 302 10.55 -9.33 3.38
CA GLY A 302 9.81 -9.98 2.30
C GLY A 302 9.38 -8.98 1.22
N SER A 303 10.32 -8.16 0.74
CA SER A 303 10.01 -6.96 -0.03
C SER A 303 9.96 -7.21 -1.55
N PRO A 304 8.95 -6.67 -2.28
CA PRO A 304 8.97 -6.61 -3.74
C PRO A 304 9.83 -5.45 -4.31
N GLY A 305 10.46 -4.65 -3.44
CA GLY A 305 11.23 -3.45 -3.77
C GLY A 305 10.93 -2.28 -2.83
N ALA A 306 11.74 -1.22 -2.94
CA ALA A 306 11.67 -0.03 -2.08
C ALA A 306 11.45 1.28 -2.86
N SER A 307 11.04 1.21 -4.14
CA SER A 307 10.87 2.35 -5.05
C SER A 307 12.14 3.21 -5.24
N VAL A 308 13.31 2.63 -5.03
CA VAL A 308 14.62 3.24 -5.31
C VAL A 308 15.55 2.19 -5.94
N ALA A 309 16.58 2.66 -6.65
CA ALA A 309 17.54 1.77 -7.28
C ALA A 309 18.59 1.20 -6.30
N ASN A 310 18.85 1.88 -5.18
CA ASN A 310 19.89 1.53 -4.23
C ASN A 310 19.55 2.03 -2.82
N ALA A 311 19.98 1.30 -1.79
CA ALA A 311 19.79 1.66 -0.38
C ALA A 311 20.39 3.03 -0.02
N ALA A 312 21.43 3.49 -0.72
CA ALA A 312 22.03 4.81 -0.51
C ALA A 312 21.11 5.99 -0.86
N HIS A 313 19.97 5.74 -1.51
CA HIS A 313 18.93 6.75 -1.75
C HIS A 313 17.91 6.82 -0.60
N LEU A 314 18.07 6.00 0.45
CA LEU A 314 17.24 6.01 1.64
C LEU A 314 18.04 6.61 2.80
N HIS A 315 17.36 7.41 3.61
CA HIS A 315 17.88 7.96 4.84
C HIS A 315 17.76 6.92 5.98
N GLY A 316 18.72 6.96 6.90
CA GLY A 316 18.86 5.96 7.96
C GLY A 316 19.62 4.71 7.53
N ARG A 317 19.78 3.75 8.44
CA ARG A 317 20.41 2.45 8.13
C ARG A 317 19.38 1.53 7.52
N VAL A 318 19.67 0.98 6.35
CA VAL A 318 18.75 0.09 5.64
C VAL A 318 19.13 -1.37 5.93
N TRP A 319 18.13 -2.15 6.31
CA TRP A 319 18.21 -3.57 6.57
C TRP A 319 17.21 -4.33 5.70
N SER A 320 17.51 -5.58 5.36
CA SER A 320 16.63 -6.43 4.59
C SER A 320 16.65 -7.87 5.07
N ALA A 321 15.49 -8.51 5.02
CA ALA A 321 15.35 -9.95 5.22
C ALA A 321 14.36 -10.52 4.21
N ARG A 322 14.73 -11.66 3.61
CA ARG A 322 13.83 -12.48 2.79
C ARG A 322 14.08 -13.95 3.12
N ASN A 323 13.01 -14.68 3.41
CA ASN A 323 13.06 -16.12 3.61
C ASN A 323 13.31 -16.85 2.28
N ALA A 324 13.87 -18.05 2.37
CA ALA A 324 14.31 -18.82 1.21
C ALA A 324 13.15 -19.23 0.29
N GLU A 325 11.97 -19.51 0.85
CA GLU A 325 10.78 -20.00 0.11
C GLU A 325 9.73 -18.89 -0.08
N ASP A 326 10.10 -17.62 0.18
CA ASP A 326 9.18 -16.50 0.02
C ASP A 326 8.85 -16.26 -1.47
N PRO A 327 7.58 -16.44 -1.90
CA PRO A 327 7.17 -16.23 -3.28
C PRO A 327 7.36 -14.78 -3.77
N ILE A 328 7.58 -13.81 -2.87
CA ILE A 328 7.90 -12.43 -3.25
C ILE A 328 9.13 -12.34 -4.15
N ALA A 329 10.03 -13.33 -4.07
CA ALA A 329 11.19 -13.45 -4.93
C ALA A 329 10.86 -13.45 -6.44
N ALA A 330 9.64 -13.86 -6.81
CA ALA A 330 9.18 -13.83 -8.20
C ALA A 330 8.80 -12.43 -8.70
N THR A 331 8.66 -11.45 -7.79
CA THR A 331 8.21 -10.08 -8.10
C THR A 331 9.36 -9.09 -8.22
N THR A 332 10.58 -9.52 -7.88
CA THR A 332 11.76 -8.66 -7.79
C THR A 332 13.04 -9.42 -8.14
N GLY A 333 14.13 -8.70 -8.40
CA GLY A 333 15.42 -9.26 -8.75
C GLY A 333 16.57 -8.27 -8.56
N PRO A 334 17.83 -8.69 -8.78
CA PRO A 334 19.01 -7.89 -8.39
C PRO A 334 19.15 -6.52 -9.05
N ARG A 335 18.48 -6.28 -10.18
CA ARG A 335 18.62 -5.04 -10.98
C ARG A 335 17.28 -4.39 -11.33
N GLY A 336 16.19 -4.88 -10.76
CA GLY A 336 14.84 -4.42 -11.08
C GLY A 336 13.78 -5.32 -10.48
N GLY A 337 12.53 -4.99 -10.74
CA GLY A 337 11.39 -5.61 -10.10
C GLY A 337 10.21 -4.66 -10.16
N ILE A 338 9.05 -5.13 -9.73
CA ILE A 338 7.81 -4.34 -9.84
C ILE A 338 7.90 -3.01 -9.08
N HIS A 339 8.66 -2.96 -7.97
CA HIS A 339 8.92 -1.75 -7.18
C HIS A 339 10.42 -1.45 -7.04
N GLY A 340 11.22 -1.84 -8.03
CA GLY A 340 12.68 -1.71 -8.01
C GLY A 340 13.40 -3.02 -7.63
N PRO A 341 14.74 -2.97 -7.47
CA PRO A 341 15.55 -4.14 -7.17
C PRO A 341 15.22 -4.82 -5.84
N ASP A 342 15.53 -6.11 -5.73
CA ASP A 342 15.34 -6.93 -4.52
C ASP A 342 16.19 -6.34 -3.39
N PRO A 343 15.59 -5.86 -2.28
CA PRO A 343 16.35 -5.29 -1.19
C PRO A 343 17.30 -6.27 -0.51
N SER A 344 17.01 -7.59 -0.58
CA SER A 344 17.89 -8.64 -0.06
C SER A 344 19.00 -9.04 -1.04
N SER A 345 19.03 -8.45 -2.24
CA SER A 345 20.14 -8.63 -3.17
C SER A 345 21.34 -7.79 -2.74
N PRO A 346 22.58 -8.35 -2.78
CA PRO A 346 23.79 -7.56 -2.54
C PRO A 346 23.93 -6.31 -3.42
N ALA A 347 23.34 -6.32 -4.62
CA ALA A 347 23.39 -5.19 -5.56
C ALA A 347 22.56 -3.97 -5.08
N PHE A 348 21.54 -4.18 -4.24
CA PHE A 348 20.76 -3.09 -3.68
C PHE A 348 21.50 -2.33 -2.57
N GLY A 349 22.38 -3.02 -1.84
CA GLY A 349 23.25 -2.40 -0.82
C GLY A 349 22.64 -2.24 0.57
N ALA A 350 21.52 -2.90 0.89
CA ALA A 350 21.02 -2.98 2.26
C ALA A 350 21.83 -3.99 3.09
N ASN A 351 21.86 -3.78 4.40
CA ASN A 351 22.45 -4.75 5.32
C ASN A 351 21.50 -5.93 5.52
N ALA A 352 22.02 -7.15 5.64
CA ALA A 352 21.19 -8.28 6.06
C ALA A 352 20.76 -8.10 7.53
N VAL A 353 19.48 -8.34 7.84
CA VAL A 353 19.05 -8.43 9.25
C VAL A 353 19.89 -9.51 9.95
N PRO A 354 20.50 -9.22 11.12
CA PRO A 354 21.44 -10.13 11.77
C PRO A 354 20.84 -11.52 12.01
N GLY A 355 21.48 -12.55 11.46
CA GLY A 355 21.03 -13.94 11.63
C GLY A 355 19.73 -14.31 10.90
N ALA A 356 19.20 -13.44 10.04
CA ALA A 356 17.88 -13.62 9.42
C ALA A 356 17.86 -13.54 7.89
N SER A 357 19.03 -13.67 7.24
CA SER A 357 19.12 -13.74 5.78
C SER A 357 18.88 -15.16 5.30
N GLY A 358 17.87 -15.37 4.43
CA GLY A 358 17.62 -16.66 3.79
C GLY A 358 17.20 -17.77 4.75
N LEU A 359 16.49 -17.43 5.83
CA LEU A 359 15.91 -18.42 6.74
C LEU A 359 14.90 -19.32 6.02
N PRO A 360 14.72 -20.58 6.44
CA PRO A 360 13.63 -21.42 5.94
C PRO A 360 12.27 -20.77 6.20
N GLY A 361 11.29 -21.03 5.33
CA GLY A 361 9.91 -20.56 5.50
C GLY A 361 9.40 -19.62 4.40
N ASP A 362 8.10 -19.33 4.49
CA ASP A 362 7.35 -18.57 3.50
C ASP A 362 7.19 -17.09 3.89
N HIS A 363 6.40 -16.36 3.07
CA HIS A 363 6.09 -14.95 3.26
C HIS A 363 5.47 -14.63 4.64
N GLY A 364 4.67 -15.53 5.22
CA GLY A 364 3.96 -15.28 6.48
C GLY A 364 4.72 -15.65 7.74
N SER A 365 5.85 -16.36 7.61
CA SER A 365 6.52 -17.04 8.72
C SER A 365 7.51 -16.18 9.54
N TYR A 366 7.97 -15.03 9.03
CA TYR A 366 8.99 -14.17 9.67
C TYR A 366 8.74 -13.92 11.17
N TRP A 367 7.52 -13.54 11.52
CA TRP A 367 7.13 -13.10 12.87
C TRP A 367 7.07 -14.23 13.90
N LYS A 368 7.17 -15.49 13.44
CA LYS A 368 7.21 -16.68 14.29
C LYS A 368 8.63 -17.24 14.41
N ASP A 369 9.58 -16.72 13.63
CA ASP A 369 10.96 -17.17 13.64
C ASP A 369 11.77 -16.44 14.74
N PRO A 370 12.29 -17.15 15.76
CA PRO A 370 13.06 -16.52 16.81
C PRO A 370 14.37 -15.87 16.34
N ALA A 371 14.97 -16.36 15.25
CA ALA A 371 16.18 -15.77 14.68
C ALA A 371 15.89 -14.43 14.02
N PHE A 372 14.77 -14.32 13.29
CA PHE A 372 14.32 -13.05 12.74
C PHE A 372 14.05 -12.02 13.83
N LEU A 373 13.31 -12.40 14.89
CA LEU A 373 13.02 -11.51 16.02
C LEU A 373 14.29 -11.08 16.77
N ARG A 374 15.23 -12.01 17.05
CA ARG A 374 16.54 -11.64 17.63
C ARG A 374 17.33 -10.68 16.75
N GLY A 375 17.22 -10.82 15.43
CA GLY A 375 17.84 -9.90 14.48
C GLY A 375 17.29 -8.48 14.60
N LEU A 376 15.98 -8.32 14.80
CA LEU A 376 15.37 -7.01 15.09
C LEU A 376 15.88 -6.42 16.41
N GLY A 377 15.95 -7.24 17.47
CA GLY A 377 16.52 -6.84 18.75
C GLY A 377 17.96 -6.32 18.63
N ALA A 378 18.82 -7.05 17.91
CA ALA A 378 20.19 -6.62 17.67
C ALA A 378 20.33 -5.29 16.90
N ILE A 379 19.33 -4.90 16.09
CA ILE A 379 19.29 -3.59 15.42
C ILE A 379 18.87 -2.50 16.42
N ALA A 380 17.94 -2.82 17.34
CA ALA A 380 17.39 -1.94 18.36
C ALA A 380 18.35 -1.69 19.54
N ASP A 381 19.17 -2.67 19.93
CA ASP A 381 20.11 -2.62 21.08
C ASP A 381 21.29 -1.65 20.89
N ARG A 382 21.21 -0.72 19.94
CA ARG A 382 22.23 0.31 19.78
C ARG A 382 21.93 1.47 20.74
N TYR A 383 22.62 1.38 21.88
CA TYR A 383 22.75 2.28 23.04
C TYR A 383 22.00 1.83 24.29
#